data_AF-G4FP14-F1
#
_entry.id   AF-G4FP14-F1
#
_cell.length_a   1.000
_cell.length_b   1.000
_cell.length_c   1.000
_cell.angle_alpha   90.00
_cell.angle_beta   90.00
_cell.angle_gamma   90.00
#
_symmetry.space_group_name_H-M   'P 1'
#
loop_
_entity.id
_entity.type
_entity.pdbx_description
1 polymer ?
#
loop_
_entity_poly.entity_id
_entity_poly.type
_entity_poly.pdbx_seq_one_letter_code
_entity_poly.pdbx_strand_id
1 'polypeptide(L)'
;MNLEQAFIDKISSHLLHYRFKGGETHQLCCPYCQSGGIDSKGKKISESKAKGYFYKKESSINFMCHKCGTGKQFHNFLKDHFPTEFIAYVKEREHMGTTGKGHNCPTLANALESIGGLKFEKPVFDKNKIDDSTSTTAKESSDSSKEEACGKPPKVQKLPPMRSPQQQSGRQGRINHLIKQKHERARRRRGDLW
;
A
#
# COMPACT_ATOMS: atom_id res chain seq x y z
N MET A 1 -17.82 23.87 -1.07
CA MET A 1 -17.50 22.46 -1.39
C MET A 1 -16.73 21.91 -0.20
N ASN A 2 -17.12 20.76 0.37
CA ASN A 2 -16.39 20.19 1.51
C ASN A 2 -15.04 19.64 1.00
N LEU A 3 -13.96 19.94 1.72
CA LEU A 3 -12.61 19.53 1.36
C LEU A 3 -12.52 18.01 1.18
N GLU A 4 -13.09 17.25 2.12
CA GLU A 4 -13.11 15.79 2.11
C GLU A 4 -13.74 15.23 0.84
N GLN A 5 -14.80 15.88 0.32
CA GLN A 5 -15.52 15.40 -0.85
C GLN A 5 -14.68 15.52 -2.12
N ALA A 6 -13.94 16.62 -2.27
CA ALA A 6 -13.00 16.79 -3.37
C ALA A 6 -11.90 15.70 -3.36
N PHE A 7 -11.41 15.32 -2.18
CA PHE A 7 -10.44 14.24 -2.05
C PHE A 7 -11.05 12.85 -2.27
N ILE A 8 -12.30 12.62 -1.84
CA ILE A 8 -13.03 11.38 -2.15
C ILE A 8 -13.18 11.21 -3.66
N ASP A 9 -13.49 12.29 -4.38
CA ASP A 9 -13.61 12.27 -5.83
C ASP A 9 -12.26 11.97 -6.51
N LYS A 10 -11.15 12.52 -6.01
CA LYS A 10 -9.78 12.19 -6.47
C LYS A 10 -9.45 10.71 -6.30
N ILE A 11 -9.75 10.12 -5.14
CA ILE A 11 -9.43 8.71 -4.85
C ILE A 11 -10.47 7.71 -5.38
N SER A 12 -11.62 8.18 -5.87
CA SER A 12 -12.77 7.35 -6.24
C SER A 12 -12.43 6.24 -7.23
N SER A 13 -11.55 6.54 -8.19
CA SER A 13 -11.07 5.60 -9.21
C SER A 13 -10.21 4.46 -8.66
N HIS A 14 -9.53 4.69 -7.54
CA HIS A 14 -8.67 3.69 -6.89
C HIS A 14 -9.45 2.75 -5.96
N LEU A 15 -10.68 3.11 -5.60
CA LEU A 15 -11.50 2.36 -4.66
C LEU A 15 -12.32 1.28 -5.39
N LEU A 16 -12.19 0.04 -4.92
CA LEU A 16 -12.92 -1.10 -5.49
C LEU A 16 -14.43 -0.97 -5.24
N HIS A 17 -15.22 -1.13 -6.32
CA HIS A 17 -16.69 -1.06 -6.30
C HIS A 17 -17.24 0.23 -5.64
N TYR A 18 -16.56 1.34 -5.87
CA TYR A 18 -17.00 2.64 -5.40
C TYR A 18 -18.32 3.04 -6.06
N ARG A 19 -19.28 3.49 -5.27
CA ARG A 19 -20.58 4.00 -5.72
C ARG A 19 -21.05 5.13 -4.81
N PHE A 20 -21.46 6.24 -5.40
CA PHE A 20 -22.18 7.28 -4.68
C PHE A 20 -23.66 6.89 -4.54
N LYS A 21 -24.17 6.83 -3.30
CA LYS A 21 -25.57 6.46 -3.01
C LYS A 21 -26.51 7.67 -2.89
N GLY A 22 -25.99 8.89 -3.02
CA GLY A 22 -26.73 10.12 -2.74
C GLY A 22 -26.69 10.49 -1.26
N GLY A 23 -27.04 11.75 -0.95
CA GLY A 23 -27.12 12.24 0.44
C GLY A 23 -25.79 12.17 1.21
N GLU A 24 -24.66 12.44 0.54
CA GLU A 24 -23.31 12.46 1.13
C GLU A 24 -22.78 11.08 1.61
N THR A 25 -23.45 9.98 1.24
CA THR A 25 -22.99 8.62 1.56
C THR A 25 -22.36 7.97 0.34
N HIS A 26 -21.13 7.49 0.52
CA HIS A 26 -20.37 6.78 -0.52
C HIS A 26 -20.17 5.33 -0.09
N GLN A 27 -20.47 4.37 -0.96
CA GLN A 27 -20.26 2.94 -0.71
C GLN A 27 -18.99 2.48 -1.41
N LEU A 28 -18.21 1.61 -0.77
CA LEU A 28 -16.98 1.04 -1.32
C LEU A 28 -16.63 -0.30 -0.68
N CYS A 29 -15.79 -1.08 -1.35
CA CYS A 29 -15.25 -2.32 -0.80
C CYS A 29 -14.20 -2.00 0.28
N CYS A 30 -14.36 -2.55 1.49
CA CYS A 30 -13.47 -2.21 2.61
C CYS A 30 -12.03 -2.66 2.33
N PRO A 31 -11.04 -1.74 2.26
CA PRO A 31 -9.66 -2.11 1.95
C PRO A 31 -8.95 -2.89 3.07
N TYR A 32 -9.49 -2.92 4.30
CA TYR A 32 -8.90 -3.68 5.40
C TYR A 32 -9.29 -5.17 5.39
N CYS A 33 -10.56 -5.48 5.11
CA CYS A 33 -11.08 -6.85 5.23
C CYS A 33 -11.62 -7.43 3.92
N GLN A 34 -11.76 -6.61 2.89
CA GLN A 34 -12.21 -7.00 1.55
C GLN A 34 -11.17 -6.60 0.48
N SER A 35 -9.89 -6.48 0.85
CA SER A 35 -8.77 -6.07 -0.01
C SER A 35 -8.63 -6.89 -1.29
N GLY A 36 -8.97 -8.19 -1.23
CA GLY A 36 -8.93 -9.09 -2.39
C GLY A 36 -10.21 -9.10 -3.24
N GLY A 37 -11.23 -8.30 -2.92
CA GLY A 37 -12.52 -8.36 -3.60
C GLY A 37 -13.22 -9.72 -3.46
N ILE A 38 -12.93 -10.46 -2.38
CA ILE A 38 -13.43 -11.81 -2.15
C ILE A 38 -14.20 -11.85 -0.83
N ASP A 39 -15.40 -12.42 -0.86
CA ASP A 39 -16.22 -12.71 0.31
C ASP A 39 -15.63 -13.87 1.14
N SER A 40 -16.10 -14.06 2.38
CA SER A 40 -15.69 -15.20 3.23
C SER A 40 -15.92 -16.58 2.60
N LYS A 41 -16.81 -16.67 1.60
CA LYS A 41 -17.11 -17.89 0.85
C LYS A 41 -16.24 -18.08 -0.41
N GLY A 42 -15.19 -17.28 -0.60
CA GLY A 42 -14.31 -17.36 -1.77
C GLY A 42 -14.91 -16.79 -3.06
N LYS A 43 -16.08 -16.14 -3.00
CA LYS A 43 -16.75 -15.55 -4.16
C LYS A 43 -16.30 -14.12 -4.38
N LYS A 44 -16.19 -13.68 -5.64
CA LYS A 44 -15.96 -12.27 -5.97
C LYS A 44 -17.10 -11.41 -5.39
N ILE A 45 -16.71 -10.30 -4.77
CA ILE A 45 -17.61 -9.31 -4.21
C ILE A 45 -18.26 -8.58 -5.37
N SER A 46 -19.59 -8.49 -5.33
CA SER A 46 -20.35 -7.61 -6.21
C SER A 46 -20.51 -6.24 -5.56
N GLU A 47 -20.81 -5.22 -6.36
CA GLU A 47 -21.03 -3.85 -5.88
C GLU A 47 -22.07 -3.75 -4.76
N SER A 48 -23.16 -4.53 -4.86
CA SER A 48 -24.21 -4.62 -3.85
C SER A 48 -23.73 -5.15 -2.49
N LYS A 49 -22.64 -5.93 -2.47
CA LYS A 49 -22.08 -6.56 -1.28
C LYS A 49 -20.92 -5.78 -0.66
N ALA A 50 -20.53 -4.65 -1.24
CA ALA A 50 -19.58 -3.74 -0.63
C ALA A 50 -20.08 -3.31 0.75
N LYS A 51 -19.28 -3.53 1.81
CA LYS A 51 -19.68 -3.27 3.21
C LYS A 51 -19.00 -2.04 3.83
N GLY A 52 -18.08 -1.42 3.11
CA GLY A 52 -17.46 -0.15 3.51
C GLY A 52 -18.30 1.02 3.02
N TYR A 53 -18.34 2.09 3.81
CA TYR A 53 -18.96 3.34 3.39
C TYR A 53 -18.31 4.54 4.06
N PHE A 54 -18.30 5.66 3.35
CA PHE A 54 -18.09 6.97 3.92
C PHE A 54 -19.43 7.59 4.26
N TYR A 55 -19.51 8.20 5.44
CA TYR A 55 -20.67 8.95 5.88
C TYR A 55 -20.18 10.23 6.54
N LYS A 56 -21.00 11.27 6.44
CA LYS A 56 -20.74 12.53 7.13
C LYS A 56 -21.23 12.44 8.58
N LYS A 57 -20.37 12.85 9.49
CA LYS A 57 -20.70 13.10 10.89
C LYS A 57 -20.35 14.56 11.19
N GLU A 58 -21.38 15.36 11.42
CA GLU A 58 -21.27 16.81 11.61
C GLU A 58 -20.59 17.47 10.40
N SER A 59 -19.37 17.98 10.57
CA SER A 59 -18.56 18.60 9.52
C SER A 59 -17.50 17.67 8.92
N SER A 60 -17.33 16.47 9.47
CA SER A 60 -16.26 15.54 9.10
C SER A 60 -16.81 14.32 8.36
N ILE A 61 -16.05 13.79 7.40
CA ILE A 61 -16.38 12.50 6.79
C ILE A 61 -15.59 11.40 7.52
N ASN A 62 -16.27 10.30 7.81
CA ASN A 62 -15.69 9.14 8.46
C ASN A 62 -15.96 7.88 7.63
N PHE A 63 -15.03 6.93 7.71
CA PHE A 63 -15.14 5.59 7.15
C PHE A 63 -15.68 4.62 8.20
N MET A 64 -16.58 3.73 7.77
CA MET A 64 -17.02 2.60 8.57
C MET A 64 -17.18 1.36 7.70
N CYS A 65 -16.76 0.21 8.22
CA CYS A 65 -17.07 -1.09 7.65
C CYS A 65 -17.99 -1.92 8.54
N HIS A 66 -19.12 -2.38 7.99
CA HIS A 66 -20.05 -3.28 8.71
C HIS A 66 -19.52 -4.72 8.89
N LYS A 67 -18.50 -5.12 8.12
CA LYS A 67 -17.98 -6.49 8.16
C LYS A 67 -16.93 -6.70 9.26
N CYS A 68 -15.95 -5.79 9.36
CA CYS A 68 -14.88 -5.88 10.35
C CYS A 68 -15.06 -4.91 11.53
N GLY A 69 -16.00 -3.97 11.45
CA GLY A 69 -16.18 -2.97 12.51
C GLY A 69 -15.07 -1.91 12.57
N THR A 70 -14.18 -1.84 11.56
CA THR A 70 -13.14 -0.80 11.50
C THR A 70 -13.74 0.53 11.11
N GLY A 71 -13.77 1.47 12.06
CA GLY A 71 -14.14 2.86 11.85
C GLY A 71 -12.93 3.76 11.92
N LYS A 72 -12.75 4.65 10.95
CA LYS A 72 -11.64 5.62 10.93
C LYS A 72 -12.11 6.98 10.44
N GLN A 73 -11.47 8.04 10.93
CA GLN A 73 -11.61 9.37 10.35
C GLN A 73 -11.01 9.38 8.94
N PHE A 74 -11.53 10.25 8.06
CA PHE A 74 -11.10 10.30 6.66
C PHE A 74 -9.58 10.50 6.49
N HIS A 75 -8.95 11.35 7.29
CA HIS A 75 -7.50 11.57 7.23
C HIS A 75 -6.69 10.32 7.60
N ASN A 76 -7.13 9.54 8.60
CA ASN A 76 -6.48 8.28 8.98
C ASN A 76 -6.67 7.21 7.89
N PHE A 77 -7.82 7.20 7.22
CA PHE A 77 -8.05 6.33 6.06
C PHE A 77 -7.09 6.67 4.91
N LEU A 78 -6.92 7.96 4.60
CA LEU A 78 -5.97 8.41 3.59
C LEU A 78 -4.54 8.03 3.97
N LYS A 79 -4.15 8.20 5.24
CA LYS A 79 -2.81 7.85 5.71
C LYS A 79 -2.44 6.39 5.43
N ASP A 80 -3.38 5.47 5.63
CA ASP A 80 -3.11 4.03 5.47
C ASP A 80 -3.06 3.56 4.01
N HIS A 81 -3.88 4.16 3.13
CA HIS A 81 -4.08 3.66 1.76
C HIS A 81 -3.51 4.58 0.69
N PHE A 82 -3.50 5.88 0.95
CA PHE A 82 -3.13 6.93 0.00
C PHE A 82 -2.21 7.95 0.69
N PRO A 83 -0.96 7.58 1.05
CA PRO A 83 -0.05 8.45 1.79
C PRO A 83 0.26 9.76 1.04
N THR A 84 0.32 9.72 -0.30
CA THR A 84 0.52 10.91 -1.14
C THR A 84 -0.64 11.90 -1.01
N GLU A 85 -1.89 11.41 -1.11
CA GLU A 85 -3.09 12.24 -0.98
C GLU A 85 -3.30 12.72 0.45
N PHE A 86 -2.87 11.95 1.45
CA PHE A 86 -2.87 12.37 2.84
C PHE A 86 -2.01 13.62 3.07
N ILE A 87 -0.80 13.68 2.50
CA ILE A 87 0.07 14.86 2.60
C ILE A 87 -0.61 16.09 1.95
N ALA A 88 -1.21 15.91 0.77
CA ALA A 88 -1.93 16.97 0.10
C ALA A 88 -3.14 17.46 0.92
N TYR A 89 -3.92 16.55 1.49
CA TYR A 89 -5.06 16.87 2.35
C TYR A 89 -4.63 17.64 3.61
N VAL A 90 -3.56 17.21 4.29
CA VAL A 90 -3.03 17.91 5.46
C VAL A 90 -2.57 19.33 5.09
N LYS A 91 -1.89 19.49 3.95
CA LYS A 91 -1.44 20.80 3.46
C LYS A 91 -2.62 21.75 3.20
N GLU A 92 -3.68 21.28 2.55
CA GLU A 92 -4.88 22.08 2.30
C GLU A 92 -5.58 22.46 3.62
N ARG A 93 -5.65 21.54 4.59
CA ARG A 93 -6.21 21.84 5.92
C ARG A 93 -5.38 22.82 6.73
N GLU A 94 -4.06 22.77 6.61
CA GLU A 94 -3.15 23.68 7.29
C GLU A 94 -3.27 25.09 6.71
N HIS A 95 -3.45 25.21 5.39
CA HIS A 95 -3.77 26.50 4.76
C HIS A 95 -5.08 27.10 5.27
N MET A 96 -6.08 26.25 5.61
CA MET A 96 -7.33 26.68 6.24
C MET A 96 -7.21 26.94 7.76
N GLY A 97 -6.05 26.68 8.38
CA GLY A 97 -5.84 26.86 9.82
C GLY A 97 -6.57 25.84 10.70
N THR A 98 -6.94 24.66 10.17
CA THR A 98 -7.72 23.64 10.90
C THR A 98 -6.88 22.44 11.35
N THR A 99 -5.57 22.63 11.53
CA THR A 99 -4.59 21.59 11.92
C THR A 99 -3.90 21.97 13.23
N GLY A 100 -3.28 20.99 13.90
CA GLY A 100 -2.49 21.21 15.11
C GLY A 100 -3.20 20.79 16.41
N LYS A 101 -2.69 21.27 17.55
CA LYS A 101 -3.18 20.87 18.88
C LYS A 101 -4.65 21.27 19.06
N GLY A 102 -5.49 20.30 19.40
CA GLY A 102 -6.95 20.51 19.55
C GLY A 102 -7.76 20.23 18.28
N HIS A 103 -7.11 19.94 17.15
CA HIS A 103 -7.77 19.51 15.93
C HIS A 103 -7.54 18.03 15.65
N ASN A 104 -8.46 17.44 14.86
CA ASN A 104 -8.40 16.02 14.49
C ASN A 104 -7.25 15.70 13.51
N CYS A 105 -6.73 16.69 12.78
CA CYS A 105 -5.73 16.51 11.73
C CYS A 105 -4.33 16.93 12.24
N PRO A 106 -3.27 16.11 12.03
CA PRO A 106 -1.92 16.49 12.41
C PRO A 106 -1.40 17.66 11.56
N THR A 107 -0.37 18.35 12.07
CA THR A 107 0.41 19.33 11.30
C THR A 107 1.21 18.63 10.19
N LEU A 108 1.50 19.33 9.09
CA LEU A 108 2.24 18.78 7.95
C LEU A 108 3.60 18.16 8.34
N ALA A 109 4.33 18.80 9.27
CA ALA A 109 5.59 18.26 9.80
C ALA A 109 5.39 16.85 10.41
N ASN A 110 4.42 16.70 11.31
CA ASN A 110 4.10 15.42 11.95
C ASN A 110 3.57 14.38 10.95
N ALA A 111 2.80 14.84 9.95
CA ALA A 111 2.29 13.97 8.89
C ALA A 111 3.44 13.35 8.08
N LEU A 112 4.41 14.18 7.67
CA LEU A 112 5.60 13.75 6.94
C LEU A 112 6.46 12.78 7.76
N GLU A 113 6.71 13.09 9.03
CA GLU A 113 7.42 12.18 9.95
C GLU A 113 6.73 10.81 10.03
N SER A 114 5.40 10.80 10.07
CA SER A 114 4.63 9.56 10.24
C SER A 114 4.59 8.64 9.01
N ILE A 115 4.84 9.17 7.81
CA ILE A 115 4.96 8.38 6.58
C ILE A 115 6.38 7.82 6.42
N GLY A 116 7.34 8.29 7.22
CA GLY A 116 8.76 7.98 7.05
C GLY A 116 9.48 8.99 6.17
N GLY A 117 8.99 10.23 6.11
CA GLY A 117 9.70 11.34 5.50
C GLY A 117 11.09 11.50 6.10
N LEU A 118 12.05 11.86 5.25
CA LEU A 118 13.44 12.11 5.64
C LEU A 118 13.45 13.11 6.80
N LYS A 119 13.99 12.69 7.95
CA LYS A 119 14.34 13.62 9.02
C LYS A 119 15.47 14.48 8.50
N PHE A 120 15.13 15.67 8.03
CA PHE A 120 16.12 16.65 7.63
C PHE A 120 16.81 17.16 8.89
N GLU A 121 18.01 16.64 9.17
CA GLU A 121 18.85 17.22 10.20
C GLU A 121 19.19 18.65 9.78
N LYS A 122 18.80 19.61 10.62
CA LYS A 122 19.04 21.03 10.33
C LYS A 122 20.54 21.22 10.11
N PRO A 123 20.98 21.72 8.94
CA PRO A 123 22.38 21.99 8.72
C PRO A 123 22.84 23.03 9.75
N VAL A 124 23.89 22.67 10.49
CA VAL A 124 24.55 23.60 11.39
C VAL A 124 25.45 24.46 10.52
N PHE A 125 24.98 25.67 10.21
CA PHE A 125 25.79 26.66 9.52
C PHE A 125 26.81 27.22 10.51
N ASP A 126 28.01 26.66 10.51
CA ASP A 126 29.14 27.21 11.25
C ASP A 126 29.52 28.56 10.64
N LYS A 127 29.37 29.64 11.41
CA LYS A 127 29.64 31.02 10.97
C LYS A 127 31.10 31.27 10.53
N ASN A 128 31.99 30.30 10.75
CA ASN A 128 33.43 30.40 10.49
C ASN A 128 33.88 29.78 9.16
N LYS A 129 32.96 29.30 8.31
CA LYS A 129 33.27 28.84 6.96
C LYS A 129 32.37 29.53 5.95
N ILE A 130 32.83 30.69 5.49
CA ILE A 130 32.34 31.36 4.29
C ILE A 130 33.39 31.09 3.23
N ASP A 131 33.33 29.92 2.63
CA ASP A 131 34.01 29.59 1.39
C ASP A 131 33.08 30.02 0.26
N ASP A 132 33.26 31.26 -0.19
CA ASP A 132 32.61 31.83 -1.35
C ASP A 132 33.09 31.09 -2.60
N SER A 133 32.23 30.26 -3.17
CA SER A 133 32.38 29.79 -4.56
C SER A 133 31.00 29.67 -5.18
N THR A 134 30.51 30.79 -5.69
CA THR A 134 29.25 30.87 -6.42
C THR A 134 29.48 30.65 -7.92
N SER A 135 28.80 29.64 -8.48
CA SER A 135 28.38 29.44 -9.89
C SER A 135 29.48 29.08 -10.93
N THR A 136 29.31 28.22 -11.94
CA THR A 136 28.14 27.76 -12.72
C THR A 136 28.54 26.52 -13.54
N THR A 137 27.67 25.53 -13.74
CA THR A 137 27.30 24.99 -15.08
C THR A 137 26.24 23.89 -14.95
N ALA A 138 25.12 24.09 -15.64
CA ALA A 138 24.26 22.99 -16.03
C ALA A 138 25.02 22.10 -17.03
N LYS A 139 25.04 20.79 -16.80
CA LYS A 139 25.18 19.78 -17.86
C LYS A 139 24.71 18.42 -17.37
N GLU A 140 23.80 17.86 -18.16
CA GLU A 140 23.52 16.43 -18.20
C GLU A 140 24.81 15.62 -18.45
N SER A 141 24.71 14.34 -18.10
CA SER A 141 25.49 13.18 -18.55
C SER A 141 26.81 12.80 -17.84
N SER A 142 26.87 11.50 -17.55
CA SER A 142 27.99 10.56 -17.69
C SER A 142 29.26 10.68 -16.79
N ASP A 143 29.27 9.83 -15.76
CA ASP A 143 30.20 8.71 -15.48
C ASP A 143 31.75 8.87 -15.36
N SER A 144 32.27 8.18 -14.33
CA SER A 144 33.62 7.61 -14.10
C SER A 144 34.79 8.56 -13.76
N SER A 145 35.72 8.31 -12.82
CA SER A 145 36.08 7.12 -12.00
C SER A 145 37.19 7.53 -11.00
N LYS A 146 37.20 6.96 -9.78
CA LYS A 146 38.42 6.68 -9.02
C LYS A 146 38.23 5.37 -8.26
N GLU A 147 39.21 4.51 -8.43
CA GLU A 147 39.21 3.09 -8.13
C GLU A 147 39.17 2.82 -6.62
N GLU A 148 38.11 2.14 -6.18
CA GLU A 148 38.19 1.19 -5.08
C GLU A 148 37.96 -0.20 -5.67
N ALA A 149 38.85 -1.12 -5.31
CA ALA A 149 38.94 -2.45 -5.88
C ALA A 149 37.57 -3.14 -5.92
N CYS A 150 37.12 -3.40 -7.15
CA CYS A 150 35.89 -4.10 -7.45
C CYS A 150 35.85 -5.41 -6.63
N GLY A 151 34.98 -5.45 -5.63
CA GLY A 151 34.64 -6.68 -4.93
C GLY A 151 34.34 -7.74 -5.98
N LYS A 152 34.95 -8.93 -5.83
CA LYS A 152 34.87 -10.02 -6.80
C LYS A 152 33.44 -10.14 -7.33
N PRO A 153 33.24 -10.23 -8.66
CA PRO A 153 31.89 -10.39 -9.20
C PRO A 153 31.22 -11.56 -8.48
N PRO A 154 29.96 -11.42 -8.03
CA PRO A 154 29.27 -12.52 -7.39
C PRO A 154 29.39 -13.73 -8.30
N LYS A 155 29.89 -14.84 -7.77
CA LYS A 155 30.07 -16.08 -8.54
C LYS A 155 28.74 -16.36 -9.23
N VAL A 156 28.71 -16.25 -10.55
CA VAL A 156 27.55 -16.61 -11.35
C VAL A 156 27.32 -18.10 -11.09
N GLN A 157 26.39 -18.41 -10.20
CA GLN A 157 25.91 -19.76 -10.04
C GLN A 157 25.17 -20.07 -11.34
N LYS A 158 25.84 -20.82 -12.24
CA LYS A 158 25.17 -21.36 -13.41
C LYS A 158 23.99 -22.17 -12.89
N LEU A 159 22.78 -21.66 -13.06
CA LEU A 159 21.57 -22.40 -12.77
C LEU A 159 21.68 -23.74 -13.53
N PRO A 160 21.33 -24.87 -12.90
CA PRO A 160 21.34 -26.14 -13.59
C PRO A 160 20.48 -26.01 -14.86
N PRO A 161 20.93 -26.57 -16.00
CA PRO A 161 20.18 -26.47 -17.25
C PRO A 161 18.74 -26.95 -17.02
N MET A 162 17.77 -26.22 -17.57
CA MET A 162 16.38 -26.63 -17.51
C MET A 162 16.24 -28.05 -18.07
N ARG A 163 15.63 -28.94 -17.27
CA ARG A 163 15.40 -30.32 -17.67
C ARG A 163 14.52 -30.35 -18.92
N SER A 164 14.89 -31.17 -19.90
CA SER A 164 14.10 -31.31 -21.13
C SER A 164 12.67 -31.80 -20.81
N PRO A 165 11.68 -31.52 -21.68
CA PRO A 165 10.31 -32.03 -21.50
C PRO A 165 10.23 -33.54 -21.29
N GLN A 166 11.11 -34.33 -21.94
CA GLN A 166 11.24 -35.79 -21.74
C GLN A 166 11.81 -36.18 -20.35
N GLN A 167 12.69 -35.36 -19.75
CA GLN A 167 13.19 -35.58 -18.39
C GLN A 167 12.17 -35.22 -17.30
N GLN A 168 11.24 -34.31 -17.60
CA GLN A 168 10.17 -33.91 -16.70
C GLN A 168 9.05 -34.97 -16.66
N SER A 169 8.72 -35.59 -17.79
CA SER A 169 7.69 -36.65 -17.87
C SER A 169 8.05 -37.89 -17.03
N GLY A 170 9.32 -38.29 -17.00
CA GLY A 170 9.78 -39.45 -16.20
C GLY A 170 9.64 -39.26 -14.67
N ARG A 171 9.66 -38.02 -14.17
CA ARG A 171 9.46 -37.73 -12.73
C ARG A 171 8.00 -37.52 -12.35
N GLN A 172 7.14 -37.19 -13.31
CA GLN A 172 5.72 -36.97 -13.06
C GLN A 172 5.04 -38.24 -12.52
N GLY A 173 5.43 -39.43 -13.00
CA GLY A 173 4.92 -40.70 -12.49
C GLY A 173 5.19 -40.92 -11.00
N ARG A 174 6.41 -40.63 -10.53
CA ARG A 174 6.77 -40.73 -9.11
C ARG A 174 6.00 -39.72 -8.26
N ILE A 175 5.83 -38.49 -8.74
CA ILE A 175 5.05 -37.45 -8.05
C ILE A 175 3.59 -37.86 -7.94
N ASN A 176 2.98 -38.33 -9.04
CA ASN A 176 1.59 -38.79 -9.05
C ASN A 176 1.40 -39.99 -8.11
N HIS A 177 2.37 -40.91 -8.04
CA HIS A 177 2.35 -42.03 -7.11
C HIS A 177 2.39 -41.57 -5.64
N LEU A 178 3.26 -40.62 -5.30
CA LEU A 178 3.34 -40.05 -3.95
C LEU A 178 2.06 -39.30 -3.55
N ILE A 179 1.48 -38.54 -4.49
CA ILE A 179 0.19 -37.87 -4.30
C ILE A 179 -0.91 -38.90 -4.03
N LYS A 180 -0.96 -39.99 -4.81
CA LYS A 180 -1.92 -41.10 -4.62
C LYS A 180 -1.77 -41.73 -3.23
N GLN A 181 -0.55 -42.06 -2.81
CA GLN A 181 -0.30 -42.62 -1.46
C GLN A 181 -0.73 -41.65 -0.35
N LYS A 182 -0.49 -40.34 -0.51
CA LYS A 182 -0.91 -39.32 0.46
C LYS A 182 -2.43 -39.26 0.57
N HIS A 183 -3.15 -39.28 -0.55
CA HIS A 183 -4.61 -39.30 -0.57
C HIS A 183 -5.18 -40.57 0.08
N GLU A 184 -4.58 -41.73 -0.17
CA GLU A 184 -5.01 -42.99 0.42
C GLU A 184 -4.83 -43.01 1.95
N ARG A 185 -3.68 -42.52 2.45
CA ARG A 185 -3.45 -42.34 3.90
C ARG A 185 -4.47 -41.39 4.52
N ALA A 186 -4.81 -40.30 3.84
CA ALA A 186 -5.81 -39.35 4.32
C ALA A 186 -7.21 -39.98 4.37
N ARG A 187 -7.59 -40.79 3.37
CA ARG A 187 -8.84 -41.55 3.36
C ARG A 187 -8.92 -42.57 4.50
N ARG A 188 -7.84 -43.33 4.76
CA ARG A 188 -7.78 -44.26 5.89
C ARG A 188 -7.97 -43.55 7.23
N ARG A 189 -7.34 -42.39 7.42
CA ARG A 189 -7.52 -41.56 8.64
C ARG A 189 -8.96 -41.08 8.84
N ARG A 190 -9.71 -40.86 7.75
CA ARG A 190 -11.12 -40.44 7.80
C ARG A 190 -12.11 -41.60 7.93
N GLY A 191 -11.65 -42.86 7.86
CA GLY A 191 -12.54 -44.02 7.85
C GLY A 191 -13.28 -44.23 6.51
N ASP A 192 -12.83 -43.59 5.42
CA ASP A 192 -13.45 -43.68 4.08
C ASP A 192 -13.10 -45.01 3.36
N LEU A 193 -12.27 -45.86 3.97
CA LEU A 193 -11.81 -47.14 3.45
C LEU A 193 -12.06 -48.19 4.53
N TRP A 194 -13.24 -48.80 4.47
CA TRP A 194 -13.54 -50.08 5.09
C TRP A 194 -13.07 -51.20 4.16
#